data_AF-A0A161LCX4-F1
#
_entry.id   AF-A0A161LCX4-F1
#
_cell.length_a   1.000
_cell.length_b   1.000
_cell.length_c   1.000
_cell.angle_alpha   90.00
_cell.angle_beta   90.00
_cell.angle_gamma   90.00
#
_symmetry.space_group_name_H-M   'P 1'
#
loop_
_entity.id
_entity.type
_entity.pdbx_description
1 polymer ?
#
loop_
_entity_poly.entity_id
_entity_poly.type
_entity_poly.pdbx_seq_one_letter_code
_entity_poly.pdbx_strand_id
1 'polypeptide(L)'
;MRMKSIIRSLILLCVFAATFVSCETYSDPKVDYSPIYPLSGEWRVRIRNTNADTLVSKTSMYTLGTYNTSDNSTTQMWLRTTSNIPTFHPTSTLRTLKSKISCDVTGLSFSTTGIIQNLNVTTNAVIDTITITEGKVTLNSVSMPSGVMSDRISFKLKKSKSPGVTYLVDGYRRTRWNEDETFITFK
;
A
#
# COMPACT_ATOMS: atom_id res chain seq x y z
N MET A 1 66.15 33.22 -17.65
CA MET A 1 65.03 32.30 -17.92
C MET A 1 64.09 32.31 -16.72
N ARG A 2 62.76 32.19 -16.93
CA ARG A 2 61.77 31.62 -15.99
C ARG A 2 60.68 32.49 -15.32
N MET A 3 60.68 33.82 -15.24
CA MET A 3 59.52 34.49 -14.57
C MET A 3 58.19 34.33 -15.34
N LYS A 4 58.21 34.50 -16.67
CA LYS A 4 57.04 34.25 -17.54
C LYS A 4 56.65 32.76 -17.59
N SER A 5 57.61 31.86 -17.41
CA SER A 5 57.37 30.40 -17.38
C SER A 5 56.75 29.95 -16.05
N ILE A 6 57.20 30.55 -14.93
CA ILE A 6 56.68 30.29 -13.59
C ILE A 6 55.23 30.81 -13.49
N ILE A 7 54.96 32.02 -13.99
CA ILE A 7 53.59 32.58 -14.01
C ILE A 7 52.64 31.70 -14.85
N ARG A 8 53.10 31.21 -16.02
CA ARG A 8 52.30 30.27 -16.84
C ARG A 8 52.04 28.96 -16.12
N SER A 9 53.05 28.38 -15.45
CA SER A 9 52.87 27.17 -14.63
C SER A 9 51.93 27.38 -13.45
N LEU A 10 51.98 28.54 -12.80
CA LEU A 10 51.10 28.87 -11.68
C LEU A 10 49.64 29.00 -12.14
N ILE A 11 49.40 29.65 -13.27
CA ILE A 11 48.07 29.79 -13.86
C ILE A 11 47.51 28.41 -14.26
N LEU A 12 48.32 27.55 -14.89
CA LEU A 12 47.91 26.18 -15.22
C LEU A 12 47.59 25.35 -13.97
N LEU A 13 48.37 25.50 -12.90
CA LEU A 13 48.13 24.80 -11.64
C LEU A 13 46.84 25.29 -10.95
N CYS A 14 46.55 26.59 -10.99
CA CYS A 14 45.31 27.14 -10.45
C CYS A 14 44.07 26.69 -11.24
N VAL A 15 44.16 26.64 -12.57
CA VAL A 15 43.07 26.12 -13.42
C VAL A 15 42.86 24.62 -13.18
N PHE A 16 43.93 23.86 -12.98
CA PHE A 16 43.85 22.43 -12.64
C PHE A 16 43.32 22.20 -11.21
N ALA A 17 43.63 23.06 -10.24
CA ALA A 17 43.09 22.95 -8.89
C ALA A 17 41.58 23.28 -8.85
N ALA A 18 41.10 24.15 -9.73
CA ALA A 18 39.69 24.51 -9.82
C ALA A 18 38.79 23.35 -10.31
N THR A 19 39.34 22.34 -10.99
CA THR A 19 38.56 21.15 -11.40
C THR A 19 38.23 20.21 -10.24
N PHE A 20 38.95 20.30 -9.12
CA PHE A 20 38.67 19.49 -7.92
C PHE A 20 37.65 20.11 -6.96
N VAL A 21 37.16 21.33 -7.24
CA VAL A 21 36.15 22.03 -6.41
C VAL A 21 34.71 21.74 -6.86
N SER A 22 34.51 20.86 -7.85
CA SER A 22 33.17 20.42 -8.28
C SER A 22 32.57 19.38 -7.31
N CYS A 23 32.50 19.72 -6.02
CA CYS A 23 31.67 18.99 -5.07
C CYS A 23 30.26 19.56 -5.20
N GLU A 24 29.49 19.00 -6.13
CA GLU A 24 28.09 19.35 -6.27
C GLU A 24 27.36 18.81 -5.04
N THR A 25 27.03 19.72 -4.11
CA THR A 25 26.16 19.43 -2.97
C THR A 25 24.72 19.41 -3.47
N TYR A 26 24.42 18.44 -4.32
CA TYR A 26 23.03 18.14 -4.65
C TYR A 26 22.33 17.75 -3.36
N SER A 27 21.29 18.50 -2.98
CA SER A 27 20.35 18.00 -1.98
C SER A 27 19.80 16.68 -2.47
N ASP A 28 19.67 15.69 -1.59
CA ASP A 28 19.02 14.42 -1.92
C ASP A 28 17.69 14.70 -2.65
N PRO A 29 17.43 14.00 -3.76
CA PRO A 29 16.20 14.22 -4.51
C PRO A 29 15.01 13.99 -3.57
N LYS A 30 14.14 14.99 -3.47
CA LYS A 30 12.91 14.84 -2.70
C LYS A 30 12.08 13.72 -3.32
N VAL A 31 11.76 12.71 -2.52
CA VAL A 31 10.85 11.65 -2.93
C VAL A 31 9.43 12.20 -2.82
N ASP A 32 8.80 12.41 -3.96
CA ASP A 32 7.39 12.79 -4.00
C ASP A 32 6.51 11.57 -3.77
N TYR A 33 5.64 11.65 -2.77
CA TYR A 33 4.70 10.59 -2.43
C TYR A 33 3.32 10.88 -3.00
N SER A 34 2.52 9.82 -3.17
CA SER A 34 1.09 9.95 -3.44
C SER A 34 0.43 10.75 -2.31
N PRO A 35 -0.60 11.59 -2.59
CA PRO A 35 -1.29 12.36 -1.55
C PRO A 35 -1.96 11.51 -0.48
N ILE A 36 -2.17 10.22 -0.76
CA ILE A 36 -2.73 9.26 0.19
C ILE A 36 -1.68 8.35 0.83
N TYR A 37 -0.38 8.59 0.62
CA TYR A 37 0.66 7.88 1.37
C TYR A 37 0.53 8.22 2.87
N PRO A 38 0.64 7.24 3.79
CA PRO A 38 1.02 5.83 3.60
C PRO A 38 -0.16 4.87 3.43
N LEU A 39 -1.39 5.35 3.24
CA LEU A 39 -2.55 4.48 3.03
C LEU A 39 -2.51 3.72 1.71
N SER A 40 -1.84 4.25 0.69
CA SER A 40 -1.60 3.53 -0.57
C SER A 40 -0.57 2.41 -0.41
N GLY A 41 -0.79 1.27 -1.06
CA GLY A 41 0.16 0.15 -1.07
C GLY A 41 -0.41 -1.14 -1.64
N GLU A 42 0.45 -2.15 -1.71
CA GLU A 42 0.06 -3.54 -1.91
C GLU A 42 0.15 -4.27 -0.56
N TRP A 43 -0.86 -5.07 -0.26
CA TRP A 43 -1.08 -5.70 1.02
C TRP A 43 -1.33 -7.19 0.85
N ARG A 44 -0.85 -7.98 1.80
CA ARG A 44 -1.21 -9.39 1.95
C ARG A 44 -2.18 -9.51 3.12
N VAL A 45 -3.39 -9.98 2.87
CA VAL A 45 -4.50 -9.99 3.83
C VAL A 45 -5.04 -11.39 4.07
N ARG A 46 -5.40 -11.68 5.32
CA ARG A 46 -6.26 -12.80 5.71
C ARG A 46 -7.65 -12.29 6.02
N ILE A 47 -8.64 -13.17 5.90
CA ILE A 47 -10.04 -12.79 6.07
C ILE A 47 -10.71 -13.75 7.03
N ARG A 48 -11.34 -13.19 8.06
CA ARG A 48 -12.06 -13.94 9.09
C ARG A 48 -13.54 -13.56 9.04
N ASN A 49 -14.42 -14.56 9.02
CA ASN A 49 -15.83 -14.35 9.34
C ASN A 49 -15.93 -14.16 10.86
N THR A 50 -16.27 -12.96 11.33
CA THR A 50 -16.30 -12.66 12.77
C THR A 50 -17.51 -13.26 13.47
N ASN A 51 -18.59 -13.57 12.73
CA ASN A 51 -19.77 -14.23 13.31
C ASN A 51 -19.49 -15.70 13.64
N ALA A 52 -18.72 -16.38 12.78
CA ALA A 52 -18.38 -17.80 12.93
C ALA A 52 -16.98 -18.03 13.53
N ASP A 53 -16.26 -16.96 13.85
CA ASP A 53 -14.86 -16.96 14.28
C ASP A 53 -13.93 -17.89 13.47
N THR A 54 -14.08 -17.87 12.14
CA THR A 54 -13.36 -18.76 11.24
C THR A 54 -12.64 -18.00 10.14
N LEU A 55 -11.41 -18.42 9.84
CA LEU A 55 -10.69 -17.95 8.67
C LEU A 55 -11.32 -18.51 7.39
N VAL A 56 -11.47 -17.65 6.39
CA VAL A 56 -11.91 -18.03 5.03
C VAL A 56 -10.89 -18.99 4.39
N SER A 57 -9.60 -18.77 4.62
CA SER A 57 -8.54 -19.72 4.28
C SER A 57 -7.55 -19.81 5.43
N LYS A 58 -7.16 -21.04 5.77
CA LYS A 58 -6.17 -21.34 6.82
C LYS A 58 -4.73 -21.34 6.29
N THR A 59 -4.55 -21.35 4.97
CA THR A 59 -3.24 -21.55 4.33
C THR A 59 -2.89 -20.45 3.33
N SER A 60 -3.85 -19.62 2.94
CA SER A 60 -3.66 -18.61 1.90
C SER A 60 -3.89 -17.21 2.43
N MET A 61 -3.01 -16.30 2.04
CA MET A 61 -3.24 -14.86 2.10
C MET A 61 -3.50 -14.31 0.71
N TYR A 62 -4.22 -13.19 0.67
CA TYR A 62 -4.73 -12.59 -0.55
C TYR A 62 -4.09 -11.24 -0.79
N THR A 63 -3.97 -10.84 -2.06
CA THR A 63 -3.39 -9.54 -2.39
C THR A 63 -4.46 -8.48 -2.58
N LEU A 64 -4.31 -7.39 -1.82
CA LEU A 64 -5.14 -6.20 -1.86
C LEU A 64 -4.27 -5.01 -2.24
N GLY A 65 -4.80 -4.09 -3.05
CA GLY A 65 -4.19 -2.83 -3.39
C GLY A 65 -5.05 -1.67 -2.89
N THR A 66 -4.40 -0.66 -2.34
CA THR A 66 -4.98 0.66 -2.10
C THR A 66 -4.19 1.69 -2.90
N TYR A 67 -4.87 2.54 -3.66
CA TYR A 67 -4.20 3.48 -4.57
C TYR A 67 -5.04 4.72 -4.84
N ASN A 68 -4.38 5.77 -5.32
CA ASN A 68 -5.00 7.06 -5.56
C ASN A 68 -6.11 6.98 -6.61
N THR A 69 -7.07 7.89 -6.50
CA THR A 69 -8.03 8.13 -7.56
C THR A 69 -7.35 8.86 -8.73
N SER A 70 -7.97 8.82 -9.91
CA SER A 70 -7.41 9.44 -11.13
C SER A 70 -7.28 10.96 -11.05
N ASP A 71 -8.12 11.60 -10.24
CA ASP A 71 -8.08 13.02 -9.87
C ASP A 71 -7.15 13.31 -8.69
N ASN A 72 -6.39 12.30 -8.23
CA ASN A 72 -5.40 12.41 -7.16
C ASN A 72 -5.95 13.00 -5.85
N SER A 73 -7.16 12.57 -5.48
CA SER A 73 -7.86 13.02 -4.26
C SER A 73 -7.04 12.72 -2.99
N THR A 74 -7.08 13.65 -2.04
CA THR A 74 -6.50 13.50 -0.70
C THR A 74 -7.45 12.85 0.31
N THR A 75 -8.73 12.71 -0.05
CA THR A 75 -9.80 12.21 0.84
C THR A 75 -10.47 10.96 0.31
N GLN A 76 -10.07 10.48 -0.86
CA GLN A 76 -10.60 9.28 -1.48
C GLN A 76 -9.48 8.41 -2.04
N MET A 77 -9.69 7.09 -1.98
CA MET A 77 -8.79 6.12 -2.59
C MET A 77 -9.58 4.94 -3.16
N TRP A 78 -8.97 4.22 -4.09
CA TRP A 78 -9.45 2.91 -4.50
C TRP A 78 -8.94 1.85 -3.53
N LEU A 79 -9.82 0.90 -3.20
CA LEU A 79 -9.48 -0.36 -2.55
C LEU A 79 -9.87 -1.48 -3.50
N ARG A 80 -8.92 -2.32 -3.88
CA ARG A 80 -9.09 -3.33 -4.92
C ARG A 80 -8.36 -4.63 -4.60
N THR A 81 -8.95 -5.76 -4.91
CA THR A 81 -8.25 -7.05 -4.95
C THR A 81 -7.42 -7.17 -6.23
N THR A 82 -6.12 -7.44 -6.09
CA THR A 82 -5.16 -7.48 -7.21
C THR A 82 -4.76 -8.90 -7.60
N SER A 83 -4.76 -9.83 -6.66
CA SER A 83 -4.76 -11.25 -6.98
C SER A 83 -6.19 -11.72 -7.24
N ASN A 84 -6.33 -12.86 -7.92
CA ASN A 84 -7.50 -13.71 -7.74
C ASN A 84 -7.53 -14.11 -6.26
N ILE A 85 -8.15 -13.29 -5.40
CA ILE A 85 -8.77 -13.84 -4.20
C ILE A 85 -9.67 -14.91 -4.80
N PRO A 86 -9.45 -16.20 -4.52
CA PRO A 86 -10.36 -17.24 -4.97
C PRO A 86 -11.75 -16.70 -4.76
N THR A 87 -12.62 -16.81 -5.76
CA THR A 87 -14.06 -16.70 -5.53
C THR A 87 -14.29 -17.35 -4.18
N PHE A 88 -14.63 -16.54 -3.19
CA PHE A 88 -14.24 -16.61 -1.76
C PHE A 88 -14.74 -17.87 -1.02
N HIS A 89 -14.49 -19.05 -1.59
CA HIS A 89 -15.30 -20.27 -1.69
C HIS A 89 -16.07 -20.37 -3.05
N PRO A 90 -16.05 -21.53 -3.76
CA PRO A 90 -16.74 -21.75 -5.05
C PRO A 90 -18.27 -21.59 -4.98
N THR A 91 -18.84 -21.46 -3.78
CA THR A 91 -20.25 -21.15 -3.52
C THR A 91 -20.47 -19.78 -2.85
N SER A 92 -19.43 -18.98 -2.61
CA SER A 92 -19.56 -17.71 -1.87
C SER A 92 -19.78 -16.49 -2.75
N THR A 93 -20.59 -15.62 -2.21
CA THR A 93 -21.06 -14.35 -2.75
C THR A 93 -20.03 -13.21 -2.73
N LEU A 94 -18.77 -13.48 -2.37
CA LEU A 94 -17.77 -12.48 -2.03
C LEU A 94 -16.84 -12.09 -3.21
N ARG A 95 -16.83 -12.87 -4.31
CA ARG A 95 -16.22 -12.67 -5.65
C ARG A 95 -14.98 -11.78 -5.75
N THR A 96 -15.15 -10.46 -5.74
CA THR A 96 -14.07 -9.47 -5.83
C THR A 96 -14.41 -8.27 -4.96
N LEU A 97 -13.40 -7.45 -4.68
CA LEU A 97 -13.59 -6.17 -4.00
C LEU A 97 -12.89 -5.09 -4.83
N LYS A 98 -13.65 -4.11 -5.32
CA LYS A 98 -13.19 -2.89 -5.98
C LYS A 98 -14.18 -1.77 -5.69
N SER A 99 -13.77 -0.83 -4.84
CA SER A 99 -14.61 0.31 -4.47
C SER A 99 -13.76 1.54 -4.23
N LYS A 100 -14.32 2.71 -4.55
CA LYS A 100 -13.76 4.00 -4.14
C LYS A 100 -14.27 4.30 -2.73
N ILE A 101 -13.37 4.55 -1.80
CA ILE A 101 -13.66 4.73 -0.37
C ILE A 101 -13.09 6.05 0.14
N SER A 102 -13.61 6.51 1.28
CA SER A 102 -13.10 7.70 1.96
C SER A 102 -11.87 7.35 2.79
N CYS A 103 -10.89 8.25 2.85
CA CYS A 103 -9.71 8.10 3.67
C CYS A 103 -9.36 9.38 4.43
N ASP A 104 -8.68 9.21 5.55
CA ASP A 104 -8.03 10.26 6.32
C ASP A 104 -6.57 9.86 6.52
N VAL A 105 -5.69 10.56 5.81
CA VAL A 105 -4.25 10.30 5.78
C VAL A 105 -3.62 10.61 7.14
N THR A 106 -4.06 11.68 7.80
CA THR A 106 -3.53 12.08 9.12
C THR A 106 -3.92 11.06 10.18
N GLY A 107 -5.19 10.63 10.18
CA GLY A 107 -5.70 9.61 11.06
C GLY A 107 -5.30 8.18 10.68
N LEU A 108 -4.58 7.97 9.58
CA LEU A 108 -4.25 6.66 9.01
C LEU A 108 -5.47 5.73 8.92
N SER A 109 -6.61 6.28 8.51
CA SER A 109 -7.90 5.58 8.56
C SER A 109 -8.67 5.67 7.25
N PHE A 110 -9.63 4.76 7.09
CA PHE A 110 -10.52 4.72 5.92
C PHE A 110 -11.84 4.05 6.23
N SER A 111 -12.87 4.40 5.47
CA SER A 111 -14.21 3.85 5.62
C SER A 111 -15.06 4.12 4.38
N THR A 112 -16.27 3.57 4.35
CA THR A 112 -17.29 4.00 3.40
C THR A 112 -18.24 4.99 4.07
N THR A 113 -18.63 6.04 3.33
CA THR A 113 -19.75 6.89 3.75
C THR A 113 -21.03 6.22 3.31
N GLY A 114 -21.65 5.45 4.21
CA GLY A 114 -22.83 4.65 3.91
C GLY A 114 -22.53 3.40 3.07
N ILE A 115 -23.52 2.98 2.28
CA ILE A 115 -23.46 1.83 1.38
C ILE A 115 -22.95 2.29 0.03
N ILE A 116 -21.90 1.66 -0.50
CA ILE A 116 -21.31 2.01 -1.79
C ILE A 116 -21.25 0.81 -2.74
N GLN A 117 -21.13 1.09 -4.04
CA GLN A 117 -21.00 0.06 -5.06
C GLN A 117 -19.66 -0.68 -4.95
N ASN A 118 -19.74 -2.00 -5.10
CA ASN A 118 -18.59 -2.85 -5.33
C ASN A 118 -18.59 -3.32 -6.78
N LEU A 119 -17.51 -2.98 -7.47
CA LEU A 119 -17.36 -3.15 -8.89
C LEU A 119 -16.63 -4.44 -9.22
N ASN A 120 -16.91 -4.97 -10.39
CA ASN A 120 -16.07 -5.98 -11.00
C ASN A 120 -14.71 -5.36 -11.32
N VAL A 121 -13.63 -6.07 -10.96
CA VAL A 121 -12.26 -5.59 -11.16
C VAL A 121 -11.91 -5.34 -12.62
N THR A 122 -12.51 -6.11 -13.53
CA THR A 122 -12.25 -6.08 -14.97
C THR A 122 -13.31 -5.30 -15.73
N THR A 123 -14.60 -5.58 -15.50
CA THR A 123 -15.68 -5.00 -16.31
C THR A 123 -16.25 -3.70 -15.76
N ASN A 124 -15.88 -3.30 -14.53
CA ASN A 124 -16.50 -2.20 -13.78
C ASN A 124 -18.02 -2.31 -13.57
N ALA A 125 -18.64 -3.45 -13.92
CA ALA A 125 -20.04 -3.69 -13.62
C ALA A 125 -20.26 -3.74 -12.10
N VAL A 126 -21.36 -3.18 -11.63
CA VAL A 126 -21.76 -3.29 -10.22
C VAL A 126 -22.08 -4.76 -9.92
N ILE A 127 -21.37 -5.35 -8.97
CA ILE A 127 -21.59 -6.73 -8.54
C ILE A 127 -22.53 -6.78 -7.35
N ASP A 128 -22.29 -5.92 -6.37
CA ASP A 128 -23.05 -5.79 -5.13
C ASP A 128 -22.69 -4.47 -4.45
N THR A 129 -23.07 -4.32 -3.18
CA THR A 129 -22.72 -3.16 -2.37
C THR A 129 -21.95 -3.57 -1.13
N ILE A 130 -21.17 -2.64 -0.58
CA ILE A 130 -20.35 -2.87 0.59
C ILE A 130 -20.46 -1.73 1.60
N THR A 131 -20.08 -2.06 2.83
CA THR A 131 -19.76 -1.09 3.88
C THR A 131 -18.42 -1.46 4.49
N ILE A 132 -17.52 -0.48 4.64
CA ILE A 132 -16.25 -0.62 5.35
C ILE A 132 -16.26 0.27 6.58
N THR A 133 -15.93 -0.32 7.71
CA THR A 133 -15.81 0.37 9.01
C THR A 133 -14.49 -0.01 9.67
N GLU A 134 -14.03 0.82 10.60
CA GLU A 134 -12.81 0.55 11.39
C GLU A 134 -11.58 0.31 10.51
N GLY A 135 -11.51 0.96 9.34
CA GLY A 135 -10.34 0.88 8.47
C GLY A 135 -9.18 1.65 9.08
N LYS A 136 -8.06 0.95 9.30
CA LYS A 136 -6.87 1.50 9.94
C LYS A 136 -5.61 0.94 9.30
N VAL A 137 -4.62 1.81 9.10
CA VAL A 137 -3.23 1.44 8.89
C VAL A 137 -2.43 1.75 10.15
N THR A 138 -1.60 0.80 10.59
CA THR A 138 -0.68 0.98 11.72
C THR A 138 0.75 0.75 11.22
N LEU A 139 1.56 1.80 11.25
CA LEU A 139 2.90 1.76 10.69
C LEU A 139 3.84 0.87 11.51
N ASN A 140 4.75 0.17 10.84
CA ASN A 140 5.82 -0.63 11.45
C ASN A 140 5.35 -1.53 12.62
N SER A 141 4.25 -2.27 12.43
CA SER A 141 3.58 -3.01 13.51
C SER A 141 3.56 -4.52 13.35
N VAL A 142 4.04 -5.05 12.21
CA VAL A 142 4.11 -6.48 11.95
C VAL A 142 5.57 -6.89 11.78
N SER A 143 6.05 -7.80 12.64
CA SER A 143 7.35 -8.45 12.45
C SER A 143 7.23 -9.51 11.36
N MET A 144 8.04 -9.38 10.32
CA MET A 144 8.03 -10.28 9.18
C MET A 144 9.07 -11.41 9.32
N PRO A 145 8.87 -12.58 8.70
CA PRO A 145 9.86 -13.67 8.68
C PRO A 145 11.26 -13.26 8.21
N SER A 146 11.35 -12.31 7.28
CA SER A 146 12.60 -11.71 6.81
C SER A 146 13.36 -10.89 7.87
N GLY A 147 12.74 -10.60 9.03
CA GLY A 147 13.30 -9.79 10.10
C GLY A 147 13.00 -8.30 9.98
N VAL A 148 12.32 -7.84 8.92
CA VAL A 148 11.90 -6.45 8.78
C VAL A 148 10.55 -6.19 9.47
N MET A 149 10.30 -4.93 9.82
CA MET A 149 8.97 -4.49 10.25
C MET A 149 8.14 -4.05 9.04
N SER A 150 6.85 -4.38 9.03
CA SER A 150 5.89 -3.99 8.00
C SER A 150 4.67 -3.31 8.61
N ASP A 151 4.00 -2.47 7.82
CA ASP A 151 2.75 -1.82 8.21
C ASP A 151 1.61 -2.84 8.25
N ARG A 152 0.68 -2.67 9.19
CA ARG A 152 -0.56 -3.45 9.28
C ARG A 152 -1.72 -2.70 8.64
N ILE A 153 -2.58 -3.41 7.94
CA ILE A 153 -3.90 -2.92 7.50
C ILE A 153 -4.99 -3.77 8.14
N SER A 154 -6.04 -3.13 8.67
CA SER A 154 -7.18 -3.84 9.25
C SER A 154 -8.48 -3.10 8.96
N PHE A 155 -9.56 -3.82 8.68
CA PHE A 155 -10.89 -3.25 8.51
C PHE A 155 -12.01 -4.30 8.61
N LYS A 156 -13.21 -3.85 8.98
CA LYS A 156 -14.43 -4.64 8.88
C LYS A 156 -15.14 -4.39 7.56
N LEU A 157 -15.59 -5.46 6.93
CA LEU A 157 -16.31 -5.47 5.65
C LEU A 157 -17.66 -6.16 5.79
N LYS A 158 -18.71 -5.50 5.32
CA LYS A 158 -20.03 -6.10 5.06
C LYS A 158 -20.35 -6.01 3.59
N LYS A 159 -21.02 -7.03 3.04
CA LYS A 159 -21.45 -7.07 1.63
C LYS A 159 -22.94 -7.39 1.54
N SER A 160 -23.65 -6.77 0.59
CA SER A 160 -25.09 -7.06 0.40
C SER A 160 -25.39 -8.48 -0.09
N LYS A 161 -24.43 -9.18 -0.72
CA LYS A 161 -24.60 -10.60 -1.06
C LYS A 161 -24.23 -11.56 0.06
N SER A 162 -23.77 -11.07 1.21
CA SER A 162 -23.59 -11.87 2.43
C SER A 162 -24.27 -11.17 3.62
N PRO A 163 -25.61 -11.01 3.59
CA PRO A 163 -26.33 -10.29 4.65
C PRO A 163 -26.06 -10.89 6.02
N GLY A 164 -25.92 -10.04 7.04
CA GLY A 164 -25.69 -10.46 8.42
C GLY A 164 -24.25 -10.91 8.74
N VAL A 165 -23.38 -11.08 7.73
CA VAL A 165 -21.99 -11.48 7.93
C VAL A 165 -21.07 -10.27 7.98
N THR A 166 -20.22 -10.22 8.99
CA THR A 166 -19.11 -9.27 9.08
C THR A 166 -17.78 -10.00 8.88
N TYR A 167 -16.96 -9.47 7.99
CA TYR A 167 -15.62 -9.98 7.72
C TYR A 167 -14.59 -9.04 8.33
N LEU A 168 -13.63 -9.56 9.07
CA LEU A 168 -12.43 -8.85 9.44
C LEU A 168 -11.35 -9.17 8.41
N VAL A 169 -10.93 -8.15 7.67
CA VAL A 169 -9.80 -8.20 6.74
C VAL A 169 -8.60 -7.60 7.46
N ASP A 170 -7.54 -8.39 7.63
CA ASP A 170 -6.38 -8.01 8.44
C ASP A 170 -5.12 -8.49 7.70
N GLY A 171 -4.09 -7.64 7.63
CA GLY A 171 -2.97 -7.88 6.72
C GLY A 171 -1.74 -7.04 7.02
N TYR A 172 -0.72 -7.22 6.18
CA TYR A 172 0.52 -6.46 6.23
C TYR A 172 0.87 -5.88 4.85
N ARG A 173 1.68 -4.83 4.83
CA ARG A 173 2.24 -4.27 3.58
C ARG A 173 3.21 -5.28 2.99
N ARG A 174 2.98 -5.64 1.73
CA ARG A 174 3.77 -6.65 1.05
C ARG A 174 5.20 -6.16 0.86
N THR A 175 6.17 -6.90 1.40
CA THR A 175 7.60 -6.58 1.32
C THR A 175 8.23 -7.02 0.00
N ARG A 176 7.62 -8.03 -0.67
CA ARG A 176 8.13 -8.74 -1.86
C ARG A 176 9.34 -9.64 -1.59
N TRP A 177 9.67 -9.88 -0.33
CA TRP A 177 10.68 -10.87 0.05
C TRP A 177 10.01 -12.25 0.05
N ASN A 178 10.70 -13.26 -0.48
CA ASN A 178 10.09 -14.58 -0.67
C ASN A 178 9.69 -15.23 0.67
N GLU A 179 10.47 -14.99 1.71
CA GLU A 179 10.25 -15.45 3.09
C GLU A 179 8.93 -14.90 3.66
N ASP A 180 8.54 -13.70 3.23
CA ASP A 180 7.39 -12.95 3.71
C ASP A 180 6.12 -13.22 2.90
N GLU A 181 6.18 -13.99 1.82
CA GLU A 181 4.98 -14.33 1.01
C GLU A 181 4.16 -15.48 1.62
N THR A 182 4.63 -16.04 2.74
CA THR A 182 3.99 -17.14 3.48
C THR A 182 2.79 -16.67 4.31
N PHE A 183 1.95 -17.63 4.73
CA PHE A 183 0.84 -17.32 5.64
C PHE A 183 1.37 -16.97 7.03
N ILE A 184 0.98 -15.81 7.56
CA ILE A 184 1.35 -15.39 8.91
C ILE A 184 0.13 -15.19 9.81
N THR A 185 0.36 -15.30 11.12
CA THR A 185 -0.62 -14.96 12.13
C THR A 185 -0.21 -13.66 12.83
N PHE A 186 -1.14 -12.70 12.91
CA PHE A 186 -0.94 -11.53 13.75
C PHE A 186 -1.16 -11.95 15.20
N LYS A 187 -0.14 -11.72 16.03
CA LYS A 187 -0.22 -11.80 17.49
C LYS A 187 -1.07 -10.66 18.04
#